data_AF-A0A1M3N1D0-F1
#
_entry.id   AF-A0A1M3N1D0-F1
#
_cell.length_a   1.000
_cell.length_b   1.000
_cell.length_c   1.000
_cell.angle_alpha   90.00
_cell.angle_beta   90.00
_cell.angle_gamma   90.00
#
_symmetry.space_group_name_H-M   'P 1'
#
loop_
_entity.id
_entity.type
_entity.pdbx_description
1 polymer ?
#
loop_
_entity_poly.entity_id
_entity_poly.type
_entity_poly.pdbx_seq_one_letter_code
_entity_poly.pdbx_strand_id
1 'polypeptide(L)'
;MRRALVPLAALAALAALGLFGACSSFAPAAEVAPNQADVDEGGLLGDATAPSSDGAPKAECPSLRGPSMVKLAGFCIDSTEVTVGQYAAFLDAMSDLPGGGLGDQPAACASNTTFKPPYWWRATPAESDAGLSEADVDDMPVSVVDWCDARAFCAWSGKRLCGRIGGGSLTPAEATTTASEWFVACSHNDARAFPYGDRFEADACNGVGSRGRQPVGSYPKCVGGYDGVFDMVGNVQEWIDDCDQDSGACPMPGGSFSFPEGSLRCGATDRQQRISSLPQGGFRCCATVSP
;
A
#
# COMPACT_ATOMS: atom_id res chain seq x y z
N MET A 1 -11.28 -34.71 -59.30
CA MET A 1 -12.32 -33.78 -59.80
C MET A 1 -12.33 -32.54 -58.92
N ARG A 2 -12.14 -31.37 -59.56
CA ARG A 2 -12.34 -29.98 -59.15
C ARG A 2 -11.77 -29.47 -57.80
N ARG A 3 -10.62 -28.80 -57.94
CA ARG A 3 -10.15 -27.67 -57.13
C ARG A 3 -11.05 -26.44 -57.35
N ALA A 4 -11.24 -25.61 -56.33
CA ALA A 4 -11.61 -24.19 -56.44
C ALA A 4 -10.75 -23.45 -55.38
N LEU A 5 -9.69 -22.72 -55.71
CA LEU A 5 -9.57 -21.38 -56.32
C LEU A 5 -10.29 -20.27 -55.54
N VAL A 6 -9.42 -19.41 -55.00
CA VAL A 6 -9.58 -18.16 -54.24
C VAL A 6 -10.12 -17.02 -55.14
N PRO A 7 -10.60 -15.90 -54.57
CA PRO A 7 -9.90 -14.66 -54.90
C PRO A 7 -9.59 -13.77 -53.68
N LEU A 8 -8.36 -13.25 -53.72
CA LEU A 8 -7.89 -12.02 -53.08
C LEU A 8 -8.74 -10.84 -53.59
N ALA A 9 -9.06 -9.90 -52.70
CA ALA A 9 -9.39 -8.53 -53.06
C ALA A 9 -8.55 -7.57 -52.21
N ALA A 10 -8.14 -6.48 -52.84
CA ALA A 10 -6.98 -5.67 -52.52
C ALA A 10 -7.27 -4.47 -51.60
N LEU A 11 -6.16 -3.98 -51.03
CA LEU A 11 -5.81 -2.63 -50.54
C LEU A 11 -6.87 -1.52 -50.63
N ALA A 12 -6.97 -0.75 -49.52
CA ALA A 12 -6.91 0.72 -49.60
C ALA A 12 -6.30 1.30 -48.30
N ALA A 13 -5.14 1.94 -48.45
CA ALA A 13 -4.59 2.86 -47.46
C ALA A 13 -5.20 4.25 -47.68
N LEU A 14 -5.57 4.95 -46.61
CA LEU A 14 -5.80 6.39 -46.65
C LEU A 14 -5.12 7.03 -45.43
N ALA A 15 -4.01 7.69 -45.72
CA ALA A 15 -3.38 8.66 -44.85
C ALA A 15 -4.21 9.95 -44.85
N ALA A 16 -4.42 10.54 -43.67
CA ALA A 16 -4.86 11.92 -43.54
C ALA A 16 -3.75 12.71 -42.85
N LEU A 17 -3.10 13.57 -43.64
CA LEU A 17 -2.20 14.64 -43.21
C LEU A 17 -3.02 15.92 -42.95
N GLY A 18 -2.55 16.72 -41.97
CA GLY A 18 -2.85 18.15 -41.84
C GLY A 18 -3.94 18.45 -40.79
N LEU A 19 -3.80 19.43 -39.89
CA LEU A 19 -3.12 20.71 -39.98
C LEU A 19 -2.45 21.07 -38.63
N PHE A 20 -1.17 21.48 -38.69
CA PHE A 20 -0.56 22.36 -37.70
C PHE A 20 -1.06 23.78 -37.94
N GLY A 21 -1.81 24.33 -36.98
CA GLY A 21 -2.13 25.75 -36.91
C GLY A 21 -1.39 26.39 -35.75
N ALA A 22 -0.33 27.13 -36.06
CA ALA A 22 0.29 28.06 -35.12
C ALA A 22 -0.44 29.41 -35.19
N CYS A 23 -0.69 30.05 -34.05
CA CYS A 23 -0.54 31.50 -33.93
C CYS A 23 -0.43 31.94 -32.47
N SER A 24 0.67 32.65 -32.23
CA SER A 24 1.15 33.39 -31.07
C SER A 24 0.13 34.30 -30.40
N SER A 25 0.31 34.55 -29.09
CA SER A 25 0.48 35.89 -28.48
C SER A 25 0.66 35.78 -26.96
N PHE A 26 1.90 35.75 -26.47
CA PHE A 26 2.24 36.08 -25.09
C PHE A 26 2.53 37.58 -25.01
N ALA A 27 1.78 38.31 -24.19
CA ALA A 27 2.08 39.69 -23.83
C ALA A 27 3.14 39.71 -22.70
N PRO A 28 4.06 40.69 -22.68
CA PRO A 28 5.13 40.74 -21.70
C PRO A 28 4.62 41.27 -20.34
N ALA A 29 5.10 40.66 -19.27
CA ALA A 29 5.01 41.21 -17.92
C ALA A 29 5.87 42.47 -17.81
N ALA A 30 5.31 43.55 -17.29
CA ALA A 30 6.03 44.78 -17.03
C ALA A 30 6.99 44.60 -15.86
N GLU A 31 8.25 45.00 -16.07
CA GLU A 31 9.28 45.14 -15.07
C GLU A 31 8.91 46.27 -14.08
N VAL A 32 9.02 45.99 -12.78
CA VAL A 32 9.02 47.03 -11.74
C VAL A 32 10.44 47.12 -11.19
N ALA A 33 11.10 48.23 -11.50
CA ALA A 33 12.41 48.61 -10.99
C ALA A 33 12.33 49.02 -9.50
N PRO A 34 13.46 48.99 -8.76
CA PRO A 34 13.46 49.03 -7.31
C PRO A 34 13.32 50.48 -6.80
N ASN A 35 12.48 50.68 -5.78
CA ASN A 35 12.45 51.94 -5.06
C ASN A 35 13.38 51.86 -3.85
N GLN A 36 14.50 52.56 -3.99
CA GLN A 36 15.45 52.87 -2.93
C GLN A 36 14.85 54.02 -2.12
N ALA A 37 14.65 53.80 -0.82
CA ALA A 37 14.41 54.86 0.14
C ALA A 37 15.28 54.57 1.37
N ASP A 38 16.31 55.39 1.50
CA ASP A 38 17.16 55.51 2.68
C ASP A 38 16.33 55.96 3.88
N VAL A 39 16.51 55.31 5.02
CA VAL A 39 16.16 55.86 6.34
C VAL A 39 17.39 55.83 7.24
N ASP A 40 17.64 57.00 7.80
CA ASP A 40 18.78 57.36 8.64
C ASP A 40 18.76 56.70 10.02
N GLU A 41 20.00 56.51 10.50
CA GLU A 41 20.52 56.53 11.87
C GLU A 41 19.80 55.86 13.05
N GLY A 42 20.61 55.07 13.79
CA GLY A 42 20.69 55.27 15.24
C GLY A 42 20.28 54.10 16.13
N GLY A 43 21.27 53.29 16.50
CA GLY A 43 21.45 52.79 17.88
C GLY A 43 20.44 51.76 18.43
N LEU A 44 20.90 50.53 18.61
CA LEU A 44 21.29 49.98 19.92
C LEU A 44 21.48 48.47 19.82
N LEU A 45 22.61 48.02 20.36
CA LEU A 45 22.98 46.63 20.52
C LEU A 45 21.94 45.89 21.38
N GLY A 46 21.35 44.84 20.81
CA GLY A 46 20.54 43.88 21.52
C GLY A 46 20.66 42.53 20.80
N ASP A 47 21.53 41.66 21.32
CA ASP A 47 21.57 40.25 20.94
C ASP A 47 20.19 39.63 21.22
N ALA A 48 19.36 39.53 20.19
CA ALA A 48 18.21 38.65 20.17
C ALA A 48 18.64 37.37 19.46
N THR A 49 19.25 36.46 20.22
CA THR A 49 19.19 35.04 19.87
C THR A 49 17.72 34.67 19.78
N ALA A 50 17.21 34.49 18.57
CA ALA A 50 15.94 33.81 18.37
C ALA A 50 16.03 32.46 19.10
N PRO A 51 15.06 32.08 19.95
CA PRO A 51 15.06 30.76 20.54
C PRO A 51 14.89 29.76 19.40
N SER A 52 15.97 29.03 19.12
CA SER A 52 15.93 27.83 18.30
C SER A 52 14.91 26.90 18.96
N SER A 53 13.79 26.65 18.28
CA SER A 53 12.73 25.75 18.76
C SER A 53 13.15 24.28 18.57
N ASP A 54 14.34 23.92 19.04
CA ASP A 54 14.92 22.57 18.95
C ASP A 54 14.35 21.62 20.02
N GLY A 55 13.12 21.88 20.49
CA GLY A 55 12.55 21.21 21.66
C GLY A 55 11.18 20.56 21.46
N ALA A 56 10.57 20.64 20.29
CA ALA A 56 9.39 19.82 20.03
C ALA A 56 9.85 18.36 19.85
N PRO A 57 9.32 17.38 20.60
CA PRO A 57 9.60 15.98 20.32
C PRO A 57 9.30 15.72 18.85
N LYS A 58 10.25 15.15 18.12
CA LYS A 58 10.02 14.77 16.73
C LYS A 58 8.92 13.73 16.76
N ALA A 59 7.77 14.03 16.17
CA ALA A 59 6.64 13.10 16.08
C ALA A 59 7.13 11.69 15.70
N GLU A 60 6.98 10.68 16.56
CA GLU A 60 7.47 9.32 16.32
C GLU A 60 6.32 8.39 15.91
N CYS A 61 6.68 7.24 15.33
CA CYS A 61 5.70 6.19 15.13
C CYS A 61 5.33 5.54 16.45
N PRO A 62 4.05 5.19 16.64
CA PRO A 62 3.63 4.56 17.88
C PRO A 62 4.21 3.15 17.98
N SER A 63 4.72 2.78 19.16
CA SER A 63 5.15 1.41 19.45
C SER A 63 3.95 0.63 19.98
N LEU A 64 3.29 -0.11 19.08
CA LEU A 64 2.04 -0.82 19.35
C LEU A 64 2.16 -2.30 18.95
N ARG A 65 1.05 -3.05 19.04
CA ARG A 65 0.99 -4.47 18.64
C ARG A 65 1.17 -4.62 17.12
N GLY A 66 1.49 -5.84 16.69
CA GLY A 66 1.76 -6.15 15.28
C GLY A 66 3.18 -5.77 14.86
N PRO A 67 3.44 -5.59 13.54
CA PRO A 67 4.76 -5.24 13.06
C PRO A 67 5.26 -3.89 13.61
N SER A 68 6.58 -3.73 13.68
CA SER A 68 7.19 -2.41 13.88
C SER A 68 6.77 -1.45 12.77
N MET A 69 6.69 -0.16 13.06
CA MET A 69 6.29 0.83 12.06
C MET A 69 7.47 1.66 11.57
N VAL A 70 7.45 1.98 10.28
CA VAL A 70 8.39 2.89 9.61
C VAL A 70 7.73 4.24 9.44
N LYS A 71 8.45 5.30 9.80
CA LYS A 71 7.98 6.68 9.64
C LYS A 71 8.25 7.17 8.22
N LEU A 72 7.19 7.55 7.53
CA LEU A 72 7.23 8.25 6.24
C LEU A 72 6.77 9.71 6.44
N ALA A 73 6.74 10.48 5.36
CA ALA A 73 6.26 11.86 5.39
C ALA A 73 4.76 11.91 5.74
N GLY A 74 4.44 12.19 7.01
CA GLY A 74 3.08 12.44 7.49
C GLY A 74 2.31 11.24 8.03
N PHE A 75 2.90 10.03 8.01
CA PHE A 75 2.26 8.82 8.53
C PHE A 75 3.30 7.75 8.91
N CYS A 76 2.80 6.69 9.53
CA CYS A 76 3.55 5.48 9.85
C CYS A 76 2.89 4.30 9.17
N ILE A 77 3.69 3.36 8.68
CA ILE A 77 3.24 2.11 8.06
C ILE A 77 3.98 0.94 8.68
N ASP A 78 3.31 -0.20 8.84
CA ASP A 78 3.95 -1.44 9.25
C ASP A 78 5.10 -1.81 8.31
N SER A 79 6.22 -2.22 8.89
CA SER A 79 7.44 -2.60 8.18
C SER A 79 7.24 -3.81 7.28
N THR A 80 6.31 -4.69 7.64
CA THR A 80 5.97 -5.92 6.92
C THR A 80 4.46 -6.09 6.86
N GLU A 81 4.00 -7.12 6.17
CA GLU A 81 2.65 -7.64 6.36
C GLU A 81 2.44 -8.08 7.82
N VAL A 82 1.19 -8.15 8.27
CA VAL A 82 0.83 -8.75 9.55
C VAL A 82 1.09 -10.26 9.48
N THR A 83 1.78 -10.80 10.48
CA THR A 83 2.16 -12.22 10.48
C THR A 83 1.08 -13.12 11.09
N VAL A 84 1.18 -14.42 10.81
CA VAL A 84 0.36 -15.47 11.41
C VAL A 84 0.43 -15.43 12.94
N GLY A 85 1.63 -15.31 13.51
CA GLY A 85 1.81 -15.26 14.97
C GLY A 85 1.17 -14.02 15.59
N GLN A 86 1.28 -12.86 14.94
CA GLN A 86 0.63 -11.62 15.39
C GLN A 86 -0.89 -11.72 15.32
N TYR A 87 -1.42 -12.29 14.23
CA TYR A 87 -2.85 -12.49 14.06
C TYR A 87 -3.41 -13.54 15.04
N ALA A 88 -2.64 -14.58 15.37
CA ALA A 88 -3.01 -15.53 16.41
C ALA A 88 -3.21 -14.84 17.78
N ALA A 89 -2.32 -13.91 18.16
CA ALA A 89 -2.47 -13.14 19.38
C ALA A 89 -3.73 -12.23 19.38
N PHE A 90 -4.14 -11.74 18.20
CA PHE A 90 -5.42 -11.04 18.04
C PHE A 90 -6.60 -11.99 18.27
N LEU A 91 -6.58 -13.19 17.67
CA LEU A 91 -7.66 -14.18 17.86
C LEU A 91 -7.82 -14.60 19.32
N ASP A 92 -6.71 -14.80 20.04
CA ASP A 92 -6.74 -15.10 21.47
C ASP A 92 -7.43 -13.96 22.24
N ALA A 93 -7.02 -12.72 21.99
CA ALA A 93 -7.61 -11.54 22.63
C ALA A 93 -9.11 -11.36 22.29
N MET A 94 -9.52 -11.66 21.06
CA MET A 94 -10.94 -11.60 20.66
C MET A 94 -11.76 -12.70 21.34
N SER A 95 -11.18 -13.89 21.54
CA SER A 95 -11.87 -15.02 22.16
C SER A 95 -12.23 -14.80 23.64
N ASP A 96 -11.48 -13.92 24.31
CA ASP A 96 -11.75 -13.50 25.69
C ASP A 96 -12.88 -12.45 25.81
N LEU A 97 -13.28 -11.83 24.70
CA LEU A 97 -14.33 -10.81 24.68
C LEU A 97 -15.74 -11.42 24.48
N PRO A 98 -16.78 -10.82 25.07
CA PRO A 98 -18.16 -11.20 24.79
C PRO A 98 -18.47 -11.17 23.29
N GLY A 99 -19.03 -12.27 22.78
CA GLY A 99 -19.35 -12.38 21.35
C GLY A 99 -18.12 -12.38 20.42
N GLY A 100 -16.93 -12.69 20.93
CA GLY A 100 -15.71 -12.79 20.11
C GLY A 100 -15.21 -11.45 19.58
N GLY A 101 -15.54 -10.32 20.25
CA GLY A 101 -15.17 -8.98 19.80
C GLY A 101 -15.95 -8.46 18.58
N LEU A 102 -16.95 -9.19 18.09
CA LEU A 102 -17.71 -8.83 16.88
C LEU A 102 -18.65 -7.62 17.09
N GLY A 103 -18.91 -7.22 18.34
CA GLY A 103 -19.85 -6.15 18.67
C GLY A 103 -19.46 -4.76 18.17
N ASP A 104 -18.16 -4.53 17.94
CA ASP A 104 -17.63 -3.23 17.50
C ASP A 104 -17.44 -3.13 15.98
N GLN A 105 -17.94 -4.11 15.22
CA GLN A 105 -17.85 -4.09 13.76
C GLN A 105 -18.77 -3.03 13.14
N PRO A 106 -18.32 -2.35 12.06
CA PRO A 106 -19.17 -1.41 11.34
C PRO A 106 -20.31 -2.16 10.64
N ALA A 107 -21.44 -1.49 10.39
CA ALA A 107 -22.59 -2.11 9.71
C ALA A 107 -22.22 -2.75 8.35
N ALA A 108 -21.25 -2.15 7.66
CA ALA A 108 -20.62 -2.64 6.44
C ALA A 108 -20.01 -4.06 6.54
N CYS A 109 -19.75 -4.52 7.77
CA CYS A 109 -19.15 -5.81 8.11
C CYS A 109 -20.10 -6.73 8.88
N ALA A 110 -21.40 -6.43 8.95
CA ALA A 110 -22.36 -7.22 9.74
C ALA A 110 -22.47 -8.71 9.34
N SER A 111 -22.06 -9.06 8.12
CA SER A 111 -22.02 -10.45 7.64
C SER A 111 -20.74 -11.20 8.03
N ASN A 112 -19.69 -10.52 8.48
CA ASN A 112 -18.51 -11.13 9.08
C ASN A 112 -18.89 -11.56 10.52
N THR A 113 -19.00 -12.87 10.72
CA THR A 113 -19.51 -13.45 11.98
C THR A 113 -18.41 -14.18 12.76
N THR A 114 -17.17 -14.13 12.29
CA THR A 114 -16.00 -14.65 12.97
C THR A 114 -14.76 -14.01 12.38
N PHE A 115 -13.79 -13.65 13.24
CA PHE A 115 -12.47 -13.25 12.81
C PHE A 115 -11.55 -14.44 12.53
N LYS A 116 -11.95 -15.66 12.88
CA LYS A 116 -11.10 -16.84 12.69
C LYS A 116 -11.10 -17.20 11.20
N PRO A 117 -9.96 -17.13 10.50
CA PRO A 117 -9.89 -17.54 9.11
C PRO A 117 -10.24 -19.02 8.99
N PRO A 118 -10.75 -19.45 7.83
CA PRO A 118 -11.00 -20.86 7.56
C PRO A 118 -9.67 -21.63 7.40
N TYR A 119 -9.69 -22.78 6.73
CA TYR A 119 -8.51 -23.66 6.62
C TYR A 119 -7.30 -22.95 5.98
N TRP A 120 -6.09 -23.41 6.33
CA TRP A 120 -4.82 -23.06 5.68
C TRP A 120 -4.31 -21.62 5.85
N TRP A 121 -4.91 -20.82 6.74
CA TRP A 121 -4.44 -19.46 7.03
C TRP A 121 -3.04 -19.41 7.67
N ARG A 122 -2.69 -20.39 8.52
CA ARG A 122 -1.34 -20.52 9.09
C ARG A 122 -0.34 -21.01 8.03
N ALA A 123 -0.63 -22.15 7.42
CA ALA A 123 0.15 -22.73 6.34
C ALA A 123 -0.73 -23.62 5.44
N THR A 124 -0.49 -23.55 4.14
CA THR A 124 -1.04 -24.48 3.14
C THR A 124 -0.28 -25.81 3.17
N PRO A 125 -0.84 -26.90 2.64
CA PRO A 125 -0.11 -28.17 2.53
C PRO A 125 1.25 -28.01 1.81
N ALA A 126 1.29 -27.22 0.74
CA ALA A 126 2.53 -26.98 -0.01
C ALA A 126 3.60 -26.23 0.81
N GLU A 127 3.19 -25.29 1.68
CA GLU A 127 4.08 -24.58 2.61
C GLU A 127 4.55 -25.52 3.73
N SER A 128 3.66 -26.35 4.27
CA SER A 128 4.01 -27.35 5.30
C SER A 128 5.00 -28.41 4.79
N ASP A 129 4.84 -28.84 3.55
CA ASP A 129 5.74 -29.83 2.91
C ASP A 129 7.15 -29.26 2.62
N ALA A 130 7.33 -27.93 2.70
CA ALA A 130 8.62 -27.27 2.50
C ALA A 130 9.57 -27.40 3.72
N GLY A 131 9.14 -28.04 4.81
CA GLY A 131 9.97 -28.25 6.00
C GLY A 131 10.16 -27.00 6.87
N LEU A 132 9.20 -26.07 6.82
CA LEU A 132 9.17 -24.87 7.65
C LEU A 132 9.07 -25.24 9.14
N SER A 133 9.82 -24.52 9.99
CA SER A 133 9.66 -24.60 11.44
C SER A 133 8.40 -23.86 11.89
N GLU A 134 7.96 -24.09 13.13
CA GLU A 134 6.83 -23.34 13.70
C GLU A 134 7.11 -21.83 13.75
N ALA A 135 8.36 -21.45 14.01
CA ALA A 135 8.78 -20.05 13.99
C ALA A 135 8.68 -19.45 12.58
N ASP A 136 9.08 -20.21 11.56
CA ASP A 136 8.92 -19.76 10.16
C ASP A 136 7.43 -19.57 9.82
N VAL A 137 6.56 -20.46 10.29
CA VAL A 137 5.10 -20.35 10.09
C VAL A 137 4.53 -19.12 10.80
N ASP A 138 4.98 -18.82 12.02
CA ASP A 138 4.53 -17.63 12.75
C ASP A 138 4.96 -16.31 12.09
N ASP A 139 6.06 -16.33 11.33
CA ASP A 139 6.58 -15.20 10.55
C ASP A 139 6.01 -15.12 9.12
N MET A 140 5.18 -16.08 8.68
CA MET A 140 4.46 -15.97 7.41
C MET A 140 3.42 -14.85 7.47
N PRO A 141 3.11 -14.15 6.36
CA PRO A 141 2.01 -13.21 6.35
C PRO A 141 0.69 -13.95 6.56
N VAL A 142 -0.17 -13.38 7.41
CA VAL A 142 -1.54 -13.86 7.56
C VAL A 142 -2.26 -13.75 6.23
N SER A 143 -3.01 -14.79 5.85
CA SER A 143 -3.87 -14.76 4.68
C SER A 143 -5.22 -15.41 4.94
N VAL A 144 -6.09 -15.43 3.93
CA VAL A 144 -7.47 -15.91 4.05
C VAL A 144 -8.28 -15.10 5.06
N VAL A 145 -7.96 -13.81 5.17
CA VAL A 145 -8.68 -12.81 5.95
C VAL A 145 -9.45 -11.90 5.00
N ASP A 146 -10.65 -11.50 5.41
CA ASP A 146 -11.40 -10.47 4.67
C ASP A 146 -10.99 -9.05 5.11
N TRP A 147 -11.58 -8.03 4.49
CA TRP A 147 -11.26 -6.64 4.82
C TRP A 147 -11.71 -6.27 6.24
N CYS A 148 -12.79 -6.87 6.74
CA CYS A 148 -13.34 -6.62 8.06
C CYS A 148 -12.44 -7.19 9.16
N ASP A 149 -11.88 -8.38 8.94
CA ASP A 149 -10.84 -8.99 9.76
C ASP A 149 -9.60 -8.09 9.84
N ALA A 150 -9.13 -7.62 8.69
CA ALA A 150 -7.96 -6.75 8.56
C ALA A 150 -8.16 -5.42 9.31
N ARG A 151 -9.34 -4.79 9.13
CA ARG A 151 -9.73 -3.58 9.87
C ARG A 151 -9.76 -3.81 11.38
N ALA A 152 -10.38 -4.91 11.82
CA ALA A 152 -10.52 -5.23 13.24
C ALA A 152 -9.16 -5.46 13.90
N PHE A 153 -8.25 -6.18 13.23
CA PHE A 153 -6.88 -6.33 13.70
C PHE A 153 -6.16 -4.99 13.82
N CYS A 154 -6.22 -4.15 12.79
CA CYS A 154 -5.54 -2.87 12.83
C CYS A 154 -6.09 -1.99 13.97
N ALA A 155 -7.41 -1.98 14.19
CA ALA A 155 -8.00 -1.27 15.32
C ALA A 155 -7.56 -1.83 16.68
N TRP A 156 -7.57 -3.17 16.86
CA TRP A 156 -7.11 -3.82 18.09
C TRP A 156 -5.62 -3.57 18.38
N SER A 157 -4.81 -3.43 17.34
CA SER A 157 -3.39 -3.08 17.46
C SER A 157 -3.17 -1.58 17.68
N GLY A 158 -4.22 -0.75 17.79
CA GLY A 158 -4.10 0.70 17.99
C GLY A 158 -3.72 1.47 16.72
N LYS A 159 -3.86 0.82 15.56
CA LYS A 159 -3.55 1.32 14.22
C LYS A 159 -4.85 1.42 13.40
N ARG A 160 -4.72 1.52 12.08
CA ARG A 160 -5.83 1.45 11.11
C ARG A 160 -5.34 0.80 9.81
N LEU A 161 -6.25 0.42 8.93
CA LEU A 161 -5.84 0.09 7.56
C LEU A 161 -5.20 1.31 6.90
N CYS A 162 -4.23 1.05 6.02
CA CYS A 162 -3.62 2.09 5.22
C CYS A 162 -4.65 2.72 4.28
N GLY A 163 -4.66 4.04 4.21
CA GLY A 163 -5.67 4.81 3.48
C GLY A 163 -5.07 6.08 2.92
N ARG A 164 -5.75 7.20 3.11
CA ARG A 164 -5.26 8.51 2.67
C ARG A 164 -4.09 8.97 3.55
N ILE A 165 -3.11 9.66 2.97
CA ILE A 165 -2.07 10.37 3.72
C ILE A 165 -2.73 11.31 4.75
N GLY A 166 -2.33 11.19 6.01
CA GLY A 166 -2.94 11.92 7.13
C GLY A 166 -4.16 11.22 7.75
N GLY A 167 -4.59 10.09 7.18
CA GLY A 167 -5.64 9.21 7.68
C GLY A 167 -7.00 9.35 7.01
N GLY A 168 -7.81 8.30 7.21
CA GLY A 168 -9.13 8.15 6.62
C GLY A 168 -9.12 7.37 5.31
N SER A 169 -10.32 7.06 4.82
CA SER A 169 -10.51 6.26 3.61
C SER A 169 -10.15 7.04 2.34
N LEU A 170 -9.63 6.30 1.36
CA LEU A 170 -9.45 6.77 0.00
C LEU A 170 -10.79 6.77 -0.76
N THR A 171 -10.75 7.30 -1.97
CA THR A 171 -11.71 7.02 -3.02
C THR A 171 -11.10 6.03 -4.02
N PRO A 172 -11.92 5.31 -4.80
CA PRO A 172 -11.43 4.31 -5.75
C PRO A 172 -10.37 4.79 -6.75
N ALA A 173 -10.34 6.09 -7.05
CA ALA A 173 -9.37 6.69 -7.97
C ALA A 173 -8.04 7.07 -7.29
N GLU A 174 -7.98 7.08 -5.96
CA GLU A 174 -6.83 7.55 -5.18
C GLU A 174 -5.86 6.40 -4.80
N ALA A 175 -6.31 5.14 -4.82
CA ALA A 175 -5.53 3.98 -4.39
C ALA A 175 -4.14 3.85 -5.04
N THR A 176 -4.01 4.28 -6.30
CA THR A 176 -2.79 4.24 -7.11
C THR A 176 -2.14 5.62 -7.32
N THR A 177 -2.41 6.56 -6.41
CA THR A 177 -1.89 7.93 -6.46
C THR A 177 -1.13 8.29 -5.18
N THR A 178 -0.45 9.44 -5.17
CA THR A 178 0.25 9.95 -3.98
C THR A 178 -0.67 10.34 -2.81
N ALA A 179 -1.99 10.26 -2.98
CA ALA A 179 -2.93 10.36 -1.86
C ALA A 179 -2.94 9.09 -0.99
N SER A 180 -2.50 7.94 -1.52
CA SER A 180 -2.50 6.64 -0.83
C SER A 180 -1.20 6.40 -0.07
N GLU A 181 -1.32 6.11 1.23
CA GLU A 181 -0.20 5.74 2.11
C GLU A 181 0.54 4.51 1.60
N TRP A 182 -0.22 3.49 1.17
CA TRP A 182 0.32 2.26 0.63
C TRP A 182 1.10 2.51 -0.66
N PHE A 183 0.49 3.27 -1.59
CA PHE A 183 1.11 3.56 -2.88
C PHE A 183 2.40 4.35 -2.69
N VAL A 184 2.36 5.42 -1.88
CA VAL A 184 3.55 6.22 -1.57
C VAL A 184 4.65 5.34 -0.98
N ALA A 185 4.33 4.48 -0.01
CA ALA A 185 5.29 3.58 0.62
C ALA A 185 5.90 2.57 -0.36
N CYS A 186 5.11 2.09 -1.32
CA CYS A 186 5.58 1.19 -2.37
C CYS A 186 6.45 1.92 -3.40
N SER A 187 5.92 2.98 -4.03
CA SER A 187 6.50 3.60 -5.23
C SER A 187 7.58 4.65 -4.95
N HIS A 188 7.96 4.83 -3.68
CA HIS A 188 8.80 5.98 -3.27
C HIS A 188 8.19 7.31 -3.73
N ASN A 189 6.93 7.55 -3.36
CA ASN A 189 6.18 8.75 -3.77
C ASN A 189 6.10 8.91 -5.30
N ASP A 190 5.62 7.87 -5.98
CA ASP A 190 5.43 7.79 -7.44
C ASP A 190 6.73 7.88 -8.27
N ALA A 191 7.89 7.71 -7.64
CA ALA A 191 9.18 7.76 -8.33
C ALA A 191 9.60 6.42 -8.94
N ARG A 192 8.95 5.31 -8.58
CA ARG A 192 9.33 3.95 -8.98
C ARG A 192 8.11 3.11 -9.36
N ALA A 193 8.29 2.29 -10.39
CA ALA A 193 7.26 1.32 -10.81
C ALA A 193 7.14 0.09 -9.89
N PHE A 194 8.25 -0.32 -9.28
CA PHE A 194 8.38 -1.40 -8.30
C PHE A 194 9.05 -0.84 -7.03
N PRO A 195 8.93 -1.49 -5.86
CA PRO A 195 9.50 -0.95 -4.64
C PRO A 195 11.02 -0.69 -4.71
N TYR A 196 11.70 -1.60 -5.40
CA TYR A 196 13.15 -1.61 -5.58
C TYR A 196 13.64 -0.88 -6.85
N GLY A 197 12.76 -0.29 -7.67
CA GLY A 197 13.17 0.49 -8.85
C GLY A 197 12.18 0.46 -10.02
N ASP A 198 12.65 0.82 -11.21
CA ASP A 198 11.80 0.98 -12.41
C ASP A 198 11.69 -0.28 -13.27
N ARG A 199 12.50 -1.30 -13.00
CA ARG A 199 12.54 -2.54 -13.76
C ARG A 199 12.21 -3.71 -12.85
N PHE A 200 11.45 -4.65 -13.39
CA PHE A 200 11.14 -5.88 -12.67
C PHE A 200 12.41 -6.72 -12.46
N GLU A 201 12.54 -7.26 -11.26
CA GLU A 201 13.58 -8.20 -10.88
C GLU A 201 12.92 -9.46 -10.34
N ALA A 202 13.05 -10.57 -11.07
CA ALA A 202 12.32 -11.80 -10.79
C ALA A 202 12.68 -12.44 -9.43
N ASP A 203 13.86 -12.17 -8.89
CA ASP A 203 14.35 -12.68 -7.61
C ASP A 203 14.30 -11.63 -6.48
N ALA A 204 13.73 -10.43 -6.74
CA ALA A 204 13.72 -9.38 -5.74
C ALA A 204 12.71 -9.63 -4.62
N CYS A 205 11.50 -10.10 -4.95
CA CYS A 205 10.40 -10.36 -4.03
C CYS A 205 9.79 -11.76 -4.27
N ASN A 206 9.04 -12.28 -3.29
CA ASN A 206 8.30 -13.53 -3.44
C ASN A 206 7.14 -13.38 -4.45
N GLY A 207 7.37 -13.68 -5.72
CA GLY A 207 6.39 -13.45 -6.79
C GLY A 207 6.40 -14.54 -7.85
N VAL A 208 6.52 -14.15 -9.12
CA VAL A 208 6.43 -15.02 -10.29
C VAL A 208 7.14 -16.37 -10.09
N GLY A 209 6.37 -17.46 -10.15
CA GLY A 209 6.91 -18.82 -10.07
C GLY A 209 7.08 -19.39 -8.66
N SER A 210 6.68 -18.66 -7.61
CA SER A 210 6.66 -19.17 -6.25
C SER A 210 5.53 -20.16 -6.00
N ARG A 211 5.69 -21.00 -4.96
CA ARG A 211 4.76 -22.07 -4.59
C ARG A 211 3.94 -21.78 -3.33
N GLY A 212 4.19 -20.64 -2.69
CA GLY A 212 3.52 -20.25 -1.46
C GLY A 212 4.04 -18.92 -0.92
N ARG A 213 3.46 -18.48 0.18
CA ARG A 213 3.98 -17.36 0.97
C ARG A 213 5.37 -17.72 1.50
N GLN A 214 6.10 -16.70 1.93
CA GLN A 214 7.40 -16.84 2.58
C GLN A 214 7.40 -15.96 3.84
N PRO A 215 8.24 -16.26 4.84
CA PRO A 215 8.36 -15.42 6.02
C PRO A 215 8.59 -13.96 5.63
N VAL A 216 7.95 -13.04 6.33
CA VAL A 216 8.07 -11.61 6.05
C VAL A 216 9.53 -11.15 6.15
N GLY A 217 9.95 -10.25 5.27
CA GLY A 217 11.32 -9.72 5.21
C GLY A 217 12.39 -10.73 4.78
N SER A 218 12.02 -11.94 4.38
CA SER A 218 12.98 -12.99 4.00
C SER A 218 13.69 -12.70 2.67
N TYR A 219 13.14 -11.83 1.82
CA TYR A 219 13.74 -11.42 0.55
C TYR A 219 14.55 -10.12 0.75
N PRO A 220 15.90 -10.17 0.79
CA PRO A 220 16.72 -9.01 1.15
C PRO A 220 16.68 -7.87 0.12
N LYS A 221 16.23 -8.17 -1.12
CA LYS A 221 16.03 -7.18 -2.18
C LYS A 221 14.61 -6.60 -2.18
N CYS A 222 13.66 -7.22 -1.47
CA CYS A 222 12.27 -6.77 -1.42
C CYS A 222 12.08 -5.65 -0.40
N VAL A 223 12.95 -4.64 -0.47
CA VAL A 223 12.79 -3.42 0.30
C VAL A 223 11.74 -2.55 -0.41
N GLY A 224 10.85 -1.96 0.37
CA GLY A 224 9.84 -1.00 -0.06
C GLY A 224 10.44 0.20 -0.78
N GLY A 225 9.59 1.16 -1.15
CA GLY A 225 10.06 2.45 -1.66
C GLY A 225 10.93 3.21 -0.64
N TYR A 226 10.86 2.85 0.64
CA TYR A 226 11.64 3.43 1.73
C TYR A 226 12.31 2.33 2.58
N ASP A 227 13.48 2.64 3.12
CA ASP A 227 14.24 1.72 3.96
C ASP A 227 13.43 1.25 5.18
N GLY A 228 13.52 -0.05 5.47
CA GLY A 228 12.82 -0.69 6.59
C GLY A 228 11.37 -1.09 6.32
N VAL A 229 10.80 -0.69 5.17
CA VAL A 229 9.55 -1.28 4.66
C VAL A 229 9.94 -2.47 3.79
N PHE A 230 9.19 -3.56 3.86
CA PHE A 230 9.46 -4.79 3.12
C PHE A 230 8.18 -5.35 2.49
N ASP A 231 8.35 -6.18 1.46
CA ASP A 231 7.28 -7.00 0.87
C ASP A 231 6.08 -6.19 0.36
N MET A 232 6.30 -4.96 -0.11
CA MET A 232 5.23 -4.13 -0.68
C MET A 232 4.68 -4.69 -2.00
N VAL A 233 5.34 -5.66 -2.61
CA VAL A 233 4.83 -6.41 -3.76
C VAL A 233 5.17 -7.89 -3.62
N GLY A 234 4.30 -8.75 -4.13
CA GLY A 234 4.44 -10.19 -3.97
C GLY A 234 3.98 -10.64 -2.58
N ASN A 235 4.37 -11.85 -2.19
CA ASN A 235 3.96 -12.52 -0.97
C ASN A 235 2.42 -12.55 -0.83
N VAL A 236 1.77 -11.59 -0.18
CA VAL A 236 0.31 -11.42 -0.25
C VAL A 236 -0.09 -10.03 -0.79
N GLN A 237 -1.23 -9.97 -1.49
CA GLN A 237 -1.84 -8.69 -1.82
C GLN A 237 -2.56 -8.14 -0.58
N GLU A 238 -2.67 -6.83 -0.47
CA GLU A 238 -2.95 -6.20 0.83
C GLU A 238 -4.23 -5.39 0.83
N TRP A 239 -5.14 -5.66 1.77
CA TRP A 239 -6.32 -4.81 1.97
C TRP A 239 -5.92 -3.38 2.39
N ILE A 240 -6.53 -2.38 1.75
CA ILE A 240 -6.42 -0.95 2.13
C ILE A 240 -7.82 -0.32 2.36
N ASP A 241 -7.86 0.82 3.04
CA ASP A 241 -9.07 1.54 3.43
C ASP A 241 -9.66 2.34 2.25
N ASP A 242 -10.26 1.63 1.30
CA ASP A 242 -10.86 2.21 0.07
C ASP A 242 -12.02 1.34 -0.46
N CYS A 243 -12.81 0.75 0.42
CA CYS A 243 -13.98 0.01 -0.02
C CYS A 243 -15.00 0.95 -0.66
N ASP A 244 -15.36 0.68 -1.91
CA ASP A 244 -16.46 1.36 -2.57
C ASP A 244 -17.77 1.14 -1.78
N GLN A 245 -18.49 2.23 -1.51
CA GLN A 245 -19.65 2.17 -0.61
C GLN A 245 -20.83 1.43 -1.24
N ASP A 246 -20.99 1.50 -2.56
CA ASP A 246 -22.12 0.93 -3.29
C ASP A 246 -21.89 -0.56 -3.61
N SER A 247 -20.74 -0.86 -4.22
CA SER A 247 -20.41 -2.21 -4.67
C SER A 247 -19.75 -3.07 -3.61
N GLY A 248 -19.24 -2.48 -2.52
CA GLY A 248 -18.48 -3.19 -1.49
C GLY A 248 -17.10 -3.67 -1.96
N ALA A 249 -16.64 -3.27 -3.15
CA ALA A 249 -15.36 -3.68 -3.70
C ALA A 249 -14.22 -2.83 -3.11
N CYS A 250 -13.26 -3.49 -2.46
CA CYS A 250 -12.09 -2.86 -1.88
C CYS A 250 -10.83 -3.23 -2.68
N PRO A 251 -9.90 -2.29 -2.88
CA PRO A 251 -8.66 -2.56 -3.57
C PRO A 251 -7.69 -3.40 -2.73
N MET A 252 -6.90 -4.18 -3.44
CA MET A 252 -5.80 -5.00 -2.93
C MET A 252 -4.57 -4.82 -3.84
N PRO A 253 -3.74 -3.79 -3.61
CA PRO A 253 -2.50 -3.62 -4.35
C PRO A 253 -1.42 -4.65 -3.95
N GLY A 254 -0.30 -4.63 -4.67
CA GLY A 254 0.92 -5.40 -4.35
C GLY A 254 1.03 -6.75 -5.08
N GLY A 255 -0.09 -7.35 -5.46
CA GLY A 255 -0.09 -8.71 -6.01
C GLY A 255 0.38 -9.74 -4.97
N SER A 256 0.65 -10.98 -5.38
CA SER A 256 1.00 -12.06 -4.44
C SER A 256 2.03 -13.02 -5.01
N PHE A 257 2.44 -14.01 -4.20
CA PHE A 257 3.38 -15.07 -4.56
C PHE A 257 3.00 -15.86 -5.84
N SER A 258 1.74 -15.84 -6.28
CA SER A 258 1.31 -16.58 -7.47
C SER A 258 0.99 -15.68 -8.66
N PHE A 259 1.26 -14.38 -8.58
CA PHE A 259 0.81 -13.41 -9.58
C PHE A 259 1.89 -13.13 -10.64
N PRO A 260 1.49 -12.74 -11.87
CA PRO A 260 2.42 -12.39 -12.93
C PRO A 260 3.10 -11.04 -12.65
N GLU A 261 4.22 -10.78 -13.33
CA GLU A 261 5.00 -9.53 -13.24
C GLU A 261 4.14 -8.26 -13.28
N GLY A 262 3.16 -8.21 -14.19
CA GLY A 262 2.30 -7.03 -14.37
C GLY A 262 1.53 -6.61 -13.12
N SER A 263 1.23 -7.58 -12.24
CA SER A 263 0.52 -7.35 -10.98
C SER A 263 1.46 -7.00 -9.81
N LEU A 264 2.77 -7.16 -9.97
CA LEU A 264 3.78 -6.86 -8.93
C LEU A 264 4.30 -5.42 -9.02
N ARG A 265 3.56 -4.53 -9.67
CA ARG A 265 3.86 -3.09 -9.76
C ARG A 265 3.16 -2.35 -8.63
N CYS A 266 3.77 -1.27 -8.13
CA CYS A 266 3.14 -0.42 -7.11
C CYS A 266 1.80 0.19 -7.57
N GLY A 267 1.66 0.48 -8.86
CA GLY A 267 0.41 0.99 -9.45
C GLY A 267 -0.58 -0.10 -9.89
N ALA A 268 -0.26 -1.39 -9.70
CA ALA A 268 -1.19 -2.47 -9.99
C ALA A 268 -2.11 -2.73 -8.79
N THR A 269 -3.40 -2.90 -9.04
CA THR A 269 -4.38 -3.06 -7.97
C THR A 269 -5.52 -3.93 -8.45
N ASP A 270 -5.74 -5.04 -7.74
CA ASP A 270 -6.94 -5.85 -7.88
C ASP A 270 -8.04 -5.32 -6.97
N ARG A 271 -9.29 -5.71 -7.22
CA ARG A 271 -10.42 -5.36 -6.35
C ARG A 271 -11.21 -6.59 -6.01
N GLN A 272 -11.51 -6.75 -4.73
CA GLN A 272 -12.22 -7.89 -4.19
C GLN A 272 -13.37 -7.41 -3.32
N GLN A 273 -14.39 -8.25 -3.15
CA GLN A 273 -15.51 -7.90 -2.28
C GLN A 273 -15.03 -7.84 -0.83
N ARG A 274 -15.55 -6.89 -0.05
CA ARG A 274 -15.15 -6.66 1.36
C ARG A 274 -15.10 -7.93 2.21
N ILE A 275 -16.01 -8.87 1.94
CA ILE A 275 -16.18 -10.13 2.67
C ILE A 275 -15.48 -11.33 2.00
N SER A 276 -14.66 -11.09 0.97
CA SER A 276 -13.89 -12.14 0.33
C SER A 276 -12.66 -12.47 1.15
N SER A 277 -12.40 -13.75 1.35
CA SER A 277 -11.15 -14.25 1.96
C SER A 277 -10.40 -15.06 0.91
N LEU A 278 -9.17 -14.66 0.59
CA LEU A 278 -8.36 -15.27 -0.46
C LEU A 278 -7.06 -15.84 0.12
N PRO A 279 -6.55 -16.98 -0.38
CA PRO A 279 -5.23 -17.50 0.00
C PRO A 279 -4.08 -16.52 -0.25
N GLN A 280 -4.26 -15.64 -1.23
CA GLN A 280 -3.32 -14.60 -1.61
C GLN A 280 -3.53 -13.27 -0.87
N GLY A 281 -4.61 -13.13 -0.09
CA GLY A 281 -5.01 -11.86 0.50
C GLY A 281 -4.63 -11.76 1.97
N GLY A 282 -3.83 -10.74 2.29
CA GLY A 282 -3.47 -10.33 3.65
C GLY A 282 -3.59 -8.81 3.80
N PHE A 283 -2.78 -8.22 4.68
CA PHE A 283 -2.80 -6.78 4.93
C PHE A 283 -1.61 -6.32 5.77
N ARG A 284 -1.44 -5.00 5.82
CA ARG A 284 -0.61 -4.30 6.81
C ARG A 284 -1.33 -3.06 7.34
N CYS A 285 -0.92 -2.54 8.48
CA CYS A 285 -1.56 -1.39 9.11
C CYS A 285 -0.76 -0.09 8.94
N CYS A 286 -1.45 1.03 9.06
CA CYS A 286 -0.91 2.38 9.11
C CYS A 286 -1.40 3.11 10.37
N ALA A 287 -0.70 4.19 10.72
CA ALA A 287 -1.03 5.05 11.85
C ALA A 287 -0.67 6.50 11.53
N THR A 288 -1.37 7.43 12.16
CA THR A 288 -0.94 8.84 12.18
C THR A 288 0.27 8.99 13.09
N VAL A 289 1.18 9.89 12.72
CA VAL A 289 2.34 10.20 13.56
C VAL A 289 1.84 10.83 14.87
N SER A 290 2.34 10.37 16.02
CA SER A 290 1.96 10.96 17.31
C SER A 290 2.61 12.34 17.45
N PRO A 291 1.89 13.40 17.84
CA PRO A 291 2.45 14.73 18.02
C PRO A 291 3.50 14.80 19.14
#